data_AF-A0A1P8KP79-F1
#
_entry.id   AF-A0A1P8KP79-F1
#
_cell.length_a   1.000
_cell.length_b   1.000
_cell.length_c   1.000
_cell.angle_alpha   90.00
_cell.angle_beta   90.00
_cell.angle_gamma   90.00
#
_symmetry.space_group_name_H-M   'P 1'
#
loop_
_entity.id
_entity.type
_entity.pdbx_description
1 polymer ?
#
loop_
_entity_poly.entity_id
_entity_poly.type
_entity_poly.pdbx_seq_one_letter_code
_entity_poly.pdbx_strand_id
1 'polypeptide(L)'
;MAEEQNKEELEKETSNNQDVENDSPDETETQEVQNDDNSKKESTKQKQVPILNKILFSVVGFLVLILLAGVVLYFIGFFDPEEEMKEKKDEVVKEKIIEEKNTFNIKDINSKKLNRQLLQLTNKNLVEEEENNRREKELEEKKIKEAEEKKKQEALLLEEENLSKEKELLENKKLELEKQKAELELLKNEAIALRKEMIENKETMEREKELIVQEEAIKDEEIIQKPIIEEIKFVSLINVAKIKGELLKSYLDKVTSIYSDIKLCRDDLNRIEIYYGPFTDSNYRNEIYKRLQENGIVNSYEVELTKEEFDKRCNY
;
A
#
# COMPACT_ATOMS: atom_id res chain seq x y z
N MET A 1 -11.82 47.64 -41.78
CA MET A 1 -10.74 46.63 -41.71
C MET A 1 -9.55 47.26 -41.00
N ALA A 2 -9.64 47.27 -39.67
CA ALA A 2 -8.60 47.61 -38.71
C ALA A 2 -9.24 47.23 -37.37
N GLU A 3 -8.84 46.09 -36.79
CA GLU A 3 -9.40 45.60 -35.53
C GLU A 3 -8.74 46.29 -34.34
N GLU A 4 -9.58 46.44 -33.32
CA GLU A 4 -9.56 47.44 -32.26
C GLU A 4 -8.70 47.07 -31.06
N GLN A 5 -8.22 48.13 -30.39
CA GLN A 5 -7.76 48.14 -29.01
C GLN A 5 -8.94 48.35 -28.03
N ASN A 6 -8.60 48.27 -26.73
CA ASN A 6 -9.28 48.77 -25.51
C ASN A 6 -10.22 47.78 -24.79
N LYS A 7 -10.30 47.69 -23.46
CA LYS A 7 -9.78 48.52 -22.33
C LYS A 7 -10.04 47.79 -20.99
N GLU A 8 -9.23 48.11 -19.96
CA GLU A 8 -9.57 48.24 -18.52
C GLU A 8 -10.02 46.99 -17.71
N GLU A 9 -9.71 46.78 -16.42
CA GLU A 9 -9.14 47.59 -15.33
C GLU A 9 -8.89 46.66 -14.12
N LEU A 10 -7.80 46.84 -13.34
CA LEU A 10 -7.86 46.75 -11.87
C LEU A 10 -6.60 47.36 -11.22
N GLU A 11 -6.79 48.53 -10.62
CA GLU A 11 -5.88 49.23 -9.71
C GLU A 11 -5.71 48.46 -8.37
N LYS A 12 -4.47 48.26 -7.87
CA LYS A 12 -3.76 49.02 -6.81
C LYS A 12 -4.43 48.97 -5.42
N GLU A 13 -3.78 48.87 -4.27
CA GLU A 13 -2.39 48.96 -3.84
C GLU A 13 -2.28 48.45 -2.36
N THR A 14 -1.15 47.80 -2.02
CA THR A 14 -0.24 48.04 -0.87
C THR A 14 -0.70 47.95 0.61
N SER A 15 -0.03 47.12 1.44
CA SER A 15 0.91 47.60 2.50
C SER A 15 1.64 46.48 3.27
N ASN A 16 2.84 46.86 3.73
CA ASN A 16 3.95 46.14 4.37
C ASN A 16 3.76 45.71 5.83
N ASN A 17 4.55 44.68 6.21
CA ASN A 17 5.35 44.43 7.43
C ASN A 17 5.00 45.15 8.75
N GLN A 18 5.01 44.40 9.87
CA GLN A 18 6.12 44.44 10.84
C GLN A 18 5.98 43.45 12.01
N ASP A 19 7.13 42.88 12.37
CA ASP A 19 7.48 42.20 13.61
C ASP A 19 7.24 43.06 14.86
N VAL A 20 6.88 42.42 15.99
CA VAL A 20 7.19 42.90 17.34
C VAL A 20 7.45 41.71 18.27
N GLU A 21 8.70 41.53 18.68
CA GLU A 21 9.12 40.90 19.93
C GLU A 21 8.70 41.75 21.13
N ASN A 22 8.35 41.10 22.25
CA ASN A 22 8.65 41.64 23.58
C ASN A 22 8.75 40.52 24.62
N ASP A 23 9.64 40.76 25.57
CA ASP A 23 10.37 39.84 26.42
C ASP A 23 9.89 39.92 27.89
N SER A 24 9.74 38.75 28.54
CA SER A 24 9.92 38.42 29.99
C SER A 24 9.16 39.16 31.11
N PRO A 25 9.22 38.73 32.40
CA PRO A 25 9.36 37.37 32.99
C PRO A 25 8.37 37.12 34.17
N ASP A 26 8.13 35.88 34.60
CA ASP A 26 8.04 35.56 36.04
C ASP A 26 8.16 34.05 36.36
N GLU A 27 8.82 33.77 37.47
CA GLU A 27 9.07 32.47 38.09
C GLU A 27 7.87 32.04 38.96
N THR A 28 7.66 30.73 39.17
CA THR A 28 7.50 30.02 40.47
C THR A 28 6.58 28.78 40.46
N GLU A 29 7.15 27.72 41.02
CA GLU A 29 6.57 26.71 41.94
C GLU A 29 5.48 25.73 41.47
N THR A 30 5.95 24.50 41.24
CA THR A 30 5.60 23.28 42.00
C THR A 30 4.31 23.31 42.85
N GLN A 31 3.33 22.46 42.52
CA GLN A 31 2.56 21.72 43.53
C GLN A 31 2.29 20.29 43.07
N GLU A 32 2.89 19.36 43.82
CA GLU A 32 2.44 17.98 43.93
C GLU A 32 1.06 17.96 44.58
N VAL A 33 0.12 17.19 44.01
CA VAL A 33 -0.91 16.51 44.80
C VAL A 33 -0.96 15.07 44.32
N GLN A 34 -0.37 14.20 45.14
CA GLN A 34 -0.73 12.79 45.19
C GLN A 34 -2.16 12.67 45.71
N ASN A 35 -2.96 11.82 45.08
CA ASN A 35 -3.83 10.89 45.78
C ASN A 35 -3.98 9.65 44.91
N ASP A 36 -3.35 8.57 45.38
CA ASP A 36 -3.65 7.19 45.01
C ASP A 36 -5.08 6.84 45.42
N ASP A 37 -5.81 6.14 44.55
CA ASP A 37 -6.40 4.87 44.99
C ASP A 37 -6.71 3.91 43.83
N ASN A 38 -6.24 2.68 44.06
CA ASN A 38 -6.23 1.51 43.20
C ASN A 38 -7.59 1.10 42.61
N SER A 39 -7.57 0.66 41.33
CA SER A 39 -8.13 -0.65 41.01
C SER A 39 -7.36 -1.33 39.86
N LYS A 40 -6.79 -2.50 40.17
CA LYS A 40 -6.10 -3.41 39.24
C LYS A 40 -7.07 -3.93 38.18
N LYS A 41 -6.65 -3.90 36.91
CA LYS A 41 -6.81 -5.04 35.98
C LYS A 41 -5.60 -5.16 35.06
N GLU A 42 -5.05 -6.38 35.05
CA GLU A 42 -3.91 -6.83 34.26
C GLU A 42 -4.09 -6.55 32.76
N SER A 43 -3.03 -6.04 32.14
CA SER A 43 -2.76 -6.31 30.73
C SER A 43 -1.25 -6.34 30.51
N THR A 44 -0.83 -7.43 29.88
CA THR A 44 0.54 -7.85 29.59
C THR A 44 1.23 -6.81 28.71
N LYS A 45 2.15 -6.02 29.28
CA LYS A 45 3.03 -5.14 28.49
C LYS A 45 4.07 -6.00 27.75
N GLN A 46 3.84 -6.25 26.46
CA GLN A 46 4.91 -6.68 25.57
C GLN A 46 5.95 -5.55 25.50
N LYS A 47 7.12 -5.75 26.13
CA LYS A 47 8.27 -4.85 25.98
C LYS A 47 8.74 -4.90 24.53
N GLN A 48 8.47 -3.84 23.77
CA GLN A 48 9.17 -3.60 22.52
C GLN A 48 10.65 -3.37 22.83
N VAL A 49 11.51 -4.29 22.41
CA VAL A 49 12.96 -4.13 22.55
C VAL A 49 13.41 -3.04 21.57
N PRO A 50 14.14 -2.01 22.02
CA PRO A 50 14.57 -0.94 21.14
C PRO A 50 15.49 -1.49 20.04
N ILE A 51 15.27 -1.03 18.81
CA ILE A 51 15.90 -1.49 17.56
C ILE A 51 17.45 -1.47 17.63
N LEU A 52 18.02 -0.66 18.51
CA LEU A 52 19.45 -0.52 18.80
C LEU A 52 20.12 -1.84 19.22
N ASN A 53 19.44 -2.70 19.98
CA ASN A 53 20.04 -3.97 20.41
C ASN A 53 20.24 -4.93 19.23
N LYS A 54 19.38 -4.87 18.20
CA LYS A 54 19.51 -5.70 16.99
C LYS A 54 20.72 -5.29 16.15
N ILE A 55 21.01 -3.99 16.07
CA ILE A 55 22.18 -3.46 15.37
C ILE A 55 23.45 -3.85 16.13
N LEU A 56 23.45 -3.79 17.46
CA LEU A 56 24.59 -4.18 18.28
C LEU A 56 24.95 -5.66 18.07
N PHE A 57 23.98 -6.57 18.05
CA PHE A 57 24.22 -7.99 17.74
C PHE A 57 24.73 -8.22 16.32
N SER A 58 24.29 -7.43 15.35
CA SER A 58 24.79 -7.50 13.97
C SER A 58 26.26 -7.09 13.86
N VAL A 59 26.67 -6.01 14.55
CA VAL A 59 28.05 -5.53 14.55
C VAL A 59 28.97 -6.53 15.27
N VAL A 60 28.53 -7.09 16.41
CA VAL A 60 29.29 -8.11 17.13
C VAL A 60 29.44 -9.39 16.30
N GLY A 61 28.39 -9.82 15.60
CA GLY A 61 28.45 -10.98 14.70
C GLY A 61 29.43 -10.78 13.54
N PHE A 62 29.44 -9.59 12.94
CA PHE A 62 30.36 -9.24 11.85
C PHE A 62 31.83 -9.24 12.31
N LEU A 63 32.10 -8.71 13.51
CA LEU A 63 33.44 -8.74 14.11
C LEU A 63 33.96 -10.16 14.36
N VAL A 64 33.10 -11.06 14.85
CA VAL A 64 33.46 -12.47 15.06
C VAL A 64 33.77 -13.17 13.73
N LEU A 65 33.04 -12.83 12.66
CA LEU A 65 33.25 -13.41 11.33
C LEU A 65 34.60 -12.99 10.73
N ILE A 66 35.01 -11.73 10.91
CA ILE A 66 36.34 -11.24 10.51
C ILE A 66 37.45 -11.98 11.27
N LEU A 67 37.29 -12.20 12.58
CA LEU A 67 38.27 -12.94 13.37
C LEU A 67 38.40 -14.39 12.90
N LEU A 68 37.29 -15.07 12.61
CA LEU A 68 37.32 -16.42 12.06
C LEU A 68 38.00 -16.48 10.68
N ALA A 69 37.73 -15.51 9.81
CA ALA A 69 38.40 -15.41 8.51
C ALA A 69 39.92 -15.18 8.66
N GLY A 70 40.34 -14.35 9.61
CA GLY A 70 41.75 -14.13 9.93
C GLY A 70 42.46 -15.40 10.41
N VAL A 71 41.81 -16.22 11.24
CA VAL A 71 42.34 -17.52 11.68
C VAL A 71 42.52 -18.47 10.50
N VAL A 72 41.55 -18.51 9.57
CA VAL A 72 41.66 -19.34 8.36
C VAL A 72 42.82 -18.87 7.46
N LEU A 73 42.96 -17.56 7.24
CA LEU A 73 44.08 -16.99 6.46
C LEU A 73 45.45 -17.26 7.11
N TYR A 74 45.52 -17.26 8.45
CA TYR A 74 46.71 -17.63 9.18
C TYR A 74 47.12 -19.09 8.92
N PHE A 75 46.16 -20.03 8.92
CA PHE A 75 46.44 -21.44 8.61
C PHE A 75 46.75 -21.71 7.12
N ILE A 76 46.31 -20.83 6.21
CA ILE A 76 46.62 -20.91 4.78
C ILE A 76 48.06 -20.43 4.48
N GLY A 77 48.75 -19.81 5.45
CA GLY A 77 50.09 -19.26 5.26
C GLY A 77 50.07 -17.95 4.45
N PHE A 78 48.93 -17.25 4.40
CA PHE A 78 48.79 -15.96 3.70
C PHE A 78 49.70 -14.87 4.28
N PHE A 79 50.14 -15.04 5.53
CA PHE A 79 51.05 -14.13 6.22
C PHE A 79 52.47 -14.67 6.37
N ASP A 80 52.79 -15.82 5.76
CA ASP A 80 54.16 -16.33 5.77
C ASP A 80 55.01 -15.55 4.75
N PRO A 81 56.16 -14.98 5.16
CA PRO A 81 57.04 -14.26 4.24
C PRO A 81 57.61 -15.24 3.21
N GLU A 82 57.53 -14.88 1.94
CA GLU A 82 58.05 -15.67 0.84
C GLU A 82 59.55 -15.93 1.05
N GLU A 83 59.93 -17.19 1.27
CA GLU A 83 61.32 -17.57 1.48
C GLU A 83 62.13 -17.31 0.19
N GLU A 84 63.08 -16.37 0.26
CA GLU A 84 64.02 -16.10 -0.84
C GLU A 84 64.77 -17.39 -1.22
N MET A 85 64.47 -17.90 -2.42
CA MET A 85 65.17 -19.03 -3.01
C MET A 85 66.66 -18.72 -3.14
N LYS A 86 67.49 -19.35 -2.31
CA LYS A 86 68.95 -19.32 -2.46
C LYS A 86 69.32 -20.17 -3.68
N GLU A 87 69.67 -19.50 -4.78
CA GLU A 87 70.26 -20.12 -5.96
C GLU A 87 71.61 -20.78 -5.61
N LYS A 88 71.79 -21.98 -6.17
CA LYS A 88 72.99 -22.82 -6.04
C LYS A 88 74.17 -22.15 -6.74
N LYS A 89 75.33 -22.21 -6.08
CA LYS A 89 76.64 -21.85 -6.66
C LYS A 89 77.09 -22.94 -7.63
N ASP A 90 77.29 -22.57 -8.90
CA ASP A 90 78.18 -23.27 -9.81
C ASP A 90 79.40 -22.39 -10.13
N GLU A 91 80.59 -22.97 -9.96
CA GLU A 91 81.88 -22.42 -10.37
C GLU A 91 82.06 -22.50 -11.89
N VAL A 92 82.23 -21.38 -12.61
CA VAL A 92 82.94 -21.33 -13.91
C VAL A 92 83.59 -19.95 -14.14
N VAL A 93 84.93 -19.97 -14.25
CA VAL A 93 85.85 -19.16 -15.09
C VAL A 93 85.84 -17.62 -14.97
N LYS A 94 86.97 -17.09 -14.49
CA LYS A 94 87.37 -15.68 -14.63
C LYS A 94 87.68 -15.35 -16.08
N GLU A 95 86.76 -14.68 -16.76
CA GLU A 95 87.08 -13.88 -17.95
C GLU A 95 87.28 -12.42 -17.52
N LYS A 96 88.37 -11.80 -17.99
CA LYS A 96 88.72 -10.41 -17.70
C LYS A 96 87.65 -9.49 -18.29
N ILE A 97 86.80 -8.94 -17.44
CA ILE A 97 85.99 -7.76 -17.77
C ILE A 97 86.98 -6.62 -18.05
N ILE A 98 87.13 -6.26 -19.31
CA ILE A 98 87.62 -4.93 -19.69
C ILE A 98 86.48 -3.99 -19.29
N GLU A 99 86.69 -3.20 -18.24
CA GLU A 99 85.82 -2.06 -17.94
C GLU A 99 85.95 -1.06 -19.09
N GLU A 100 85.09 -1.18 -20.11
CA GLU A 100 84.75 -0.03 -20.93
C GLU A 100 84.06 0.97 -20.02
N LYS A 101 84.84 1.93 -19.52
CA LYS A 101 84.30 3.14 -18.90
C LYS A 101 83.47 3.85 -19.95
N ASN A 102 82.18 3.59 -19.97
CA ASN A 102 81.20 4.36 -20.73
C ASN A 102 81.21 5.79 -20.19
N THR A 103 82.04 6.65 -20.79
CA THR A 103 82.02 8.09 -20.56
C THR A 103 80.83 8.66 -21.31
N PHE A 104 79.66 8.59 -20.69
CA PHE A 104 78.47 9.25 -21.20
C PHE A 104 78.69 10.77 -21.18
N ASN A 105 78.93 11.36 -22.35
CA ASN A 105 79.04 12.80 -22.48
C ASN A 105 77.64 13.40 -22.61
N ILE A 106 77.26 14.24 -21.65
CA ILE A 106 75.97 14.93 -21.62
C ILE A 106 75.72 15.79 -22.89
N LYS A 107 76.80 16.17 -23.59
CA LYS A 107 76.75 16.93 -24.85
C LYS A 107 76.28 16.10 -26.05
N ASP A 108 76.36 14.77 -25.99
CA ASP A 108 75.92 13.87 -27.06
C ASP A 108 74.41 13.52 -26.94
N ILE A 109 73.75 13.99 -25.87
CA ILE A 109 72.31 13.83 -25.67
C ILE A 109 71.55 14.74 -26.64
N ASN A 110 70.85 14.14 -27.59
CA ASN A 110 69.95 14.87 -28.47
C ASN A 110 68.63 15.16 -27.73
N SER A 111 68.59 16.30 -27.04
CA SER A 111 67.42 16.80 -26.30
C SER A 111 66.17 16.96 -27.18
N LYS A 112 66.32 17.24 -28.50
CA LYS A 112 65.18 17.25 -29.44
C LYS A 112 64.59 15.85 -29.65
N LYS A 113 65.43 14.81 -29.76
CA LYS A 113 64.98 13.41 -29.88
C LYS A 113 64.32 12.93 -28.59
N LEU A 114 64.91 13.24 -27.43
CA LEU A 114 64.38 12.87 -26.12
C LEU A 114 63.02 13.53 -25.86
N ASN A 115 62.88 14.83 -26.11
CA ASN A 115 61.61 15.53 -25.95
C ASN A 115 60.53 14.99 -26.90
N ARG A 116 60.90 14.59 -28.13
CA ARG A 116 59.97 13.92 -29.06
C ARG A 116 59.52 12.55 -28.52
N GLN A 117 60.42 11.76 -27.94
CA GLN A 117 60.08 10.47 -27.34
C GLN A 117 59.20 10.64 -26.10
N LEU A 118 59.48 11.63 -25.25
CA LEU A 118 58.62 11.98 -24.11
C LEU A 118 57.21 12.40 -24.58
N LEU A 119 57.11 13.27 -25.58
CA LEU A 119 55.81 13.69 -26.12
C LEU A 119 55.01 12.50 -26.70
N GLN A 120 55.69 11.57 -27.38
CA GLN A 120 55.06 10.36 -27.90
C GLN A 120 54.58 9.42 -26.79
N LEU A 121 55.34 9.25 -25.71
CA LEU A 121 54.95 8.41 -24.57
C LEU A 121 53.80 9.05 -23.77
N THR A 122 53.87 10.36 -23.54
CA THR A 122 52.81 11.10 -22.86
C THR A 122 51.50 11.05 -23.65
N ASN A 123 51.53 11.30 -24.97
CA ASN A 123 50.33 11.24 -25.80
C ASN A 123 49.77 9.81 -25.92
N LYS A 124 50.62 8.78 -26.00
CA LYS A 124 50.15 7.38 -26.04
C LYS A 124 49.45 6.98 -24.75
N ASN A 125 50.00 7.33 -23.58
CA ASN A 125 49.38 7.05 -22.30
C ASN A 125 48.06 7.80 -22.11
N LEU A 126 47.97 9.07 -22.53
CA LEU A 126 46.71 9.82 -22.49
C LEU A 126 45.62 9.17 -23.36
N VAL A 127 45.96 8.76 -24.58
CA VAL A 127 44.98 8.10 -25.48
C VAL A 127 44.52 6.76 -24.94
N GLU A 128 45.44 5.95 -24.39
CA GLU A 128 45.09 4.66 -23.80
C GLU A 128 44.20 4.80 -22.55
N GLU A 129 44.48 5.80 -21.70
CA GLU A 129 43.66 6.13 -20.53
C GLU A 129 42.25 6.60 -20.93
N GLU A 130 42.13 7.48 -21.94
CA GLU A 130 40.84 7.92 -22.47
C GLU A 130 40.03 6.76 -23.06
N GLU A 131 40.67 5.84 -23.80
CA GLU A 131 40.02 4.66 -24.36
C GLU A 131 39.58 3.64 -23.28
N ASN A 132 40.38 3.46 -22.23
CA ASN A 132 40.00 2.62 -21.08
C ASN A 132 38.79 3.22 -20.35
N ASN A 133 38.83 4.52 -20.04
CA ASN A 133 37.73 5.24 -19.41
C ASN A 133 36.44 5.18 -20.24
N ARG A 134 36.54 5.24 -21.57
CA ARG A 134 35.37 5.11 -22.46
C ARG A 134 34.80 3.70 -22.43
N ARG A 135 35.65 2.66 -22.48
CA ARG A 135 35.23 1.26 -22.39
C ARG A 135 34.57 0.94 -21.05
N GLU A 136 35.09 1.46 -19.94
CA GLU A 136 34.49 1.28 -18.62
C GLU A 136 33.08 1.89 -18.57
N LYS A 137 32.92 3.14 -19.04
CA LYS A 137 31.61 3.81 -19.13
C LYS A 137 30.61 3.03 -20.00
N GLU A 138 31.04 2.57 -21.17
CA GLU A 138 30.20 1.77 -22.07
C GLU A 138 29.78 0.43 -21.41
N LEU A 139 30.66 -0.17 -20.61
CA LEU A 139 30.38 -1.43 -19.91
C LEU A 139 29.45 -1.24 -18.71
N GLU A 140 29.58 -0.14 -17.97
CA GLU A 140 28.64 0.26 -16.93
C GLU A 140 27.25 0.57 -17.51
N GLU A 141 27.19 1.34 -18.60
CA GLU A 141 25.93 1.66 -19.27
C GLU A 141 25.21 0.40 -19.77
N LYS A 142 25.94 -0.57 -20.34
CA LYS A 142 25.38 -1.87 -20.73
C LYS A 142 24.84 -2.65 -19.54
N LYS A 143 25.58 -2.73 -18.43
CA LYS A 143 25.13 -3.41 -17.21
C LYS A 143 23.85 -2.77 -16.65
N ILE A 144 23.74 -1.44 -16.68
CA ILE A 144 22.55 -0.72 -16.24
C ILE A 144 21.36 -1.07 -17.15
N LYS A 145 21.54 -1.01 -18.48
CA LYS A 145 20.48 -1.36 -19.44
C LYS A 145 20.01 -2.80 -19.31
N GLU A 146 20.92 -3.76 -19.18
CA GLU A 146 20.56 -5.17 -18.98
C GLU A 146 19.83 -5.41 -17.66
N ALA A 147 20.22 -4.72 -16.57
CA ALA A 147 19.53 -4.82 -15.30
C ALA A 147 18.11 -4.21 -15.35
N GLU A 148 17.94 -3.10 -16.06
CA GLU A 148 16.64 -2.47 -16.29
C GLU A 148 15.73 -3.35 -17.15
N GLU A 149 16.27 -3.94 -18.23
CA GLU A 149 15.52 -4.85 -19.10
C GLU A 149 15.07 -6.10 -18.34
N LYS A 150 15.93 -6.69 -17.50
CA LYS A 150 15.56 -7.82 -16.63
C LYS A 150 14.45 -7.45 -15.65
N LYS A 151 14.54 -6.29 -14.99
CA LYS A 151 13.48 -5.81 -14.09
C LYS A 151 12.15 -5.61 -14.82
N LYS A 152 12.21 -5.07 -16.05
CA LYS A 152 11.02 -4.89 -16.88
C LYS A 152 10.40 -6.23 -17.30
N GLN A 153 11.21 -7.20 -17.69
CA GLN A 153 10.74 -8.55 -18.04
C GLN A 153 10.11 -9.26 -16.83
N GLU A 154 10.75 -9.17 -15.65
CA GLU A 154 10.21 -9.75 -14.42
C GLU A 154 8.87 -9.10 -14.01
N ALA A 155 8.76 -7.78 -14.13
CA ALA A 155 7.51 -7.06 -13.88
C ALA A 155 6.39 -7.48 -14.87
N LEU A 156 6.71 -7.65 -16.15
CA LEU A 156 5.75 -8.13 -17.16
C LEU A 156 5.28 -9.56 -16.89
N LEU A 157 6.18 -10.46 -16.50
CA LEU A 157 5.83 -11.83 -16.15
C LEU A 157 4.91 -11.89 -14.91
N LEU A 158 5.19 -11.05 -13.90
CA LEU A 158 4.35 -10.95 -12.72
C LEU A 158 2.95 -10.38 -13.04
N GLU A 159 2.88 -9.39 -13.93
CA GLU A 159 1.61 -8.82 -14.39
C GLU A 159 0.79 -9.83 -15.21
N GLU A 160 1.44 -10.60 -16.09
CA GLU A 160 0.79 -11.66 -16.87
C GLU A 160 0.25 -12.78 -15.97
N GLU A 161 1.01 -13.19 -14.94
CA GLU A 161 0.55 -14.18 -13.96
C GLU A 161 -0.66 -13.67 -13.17
N ASN A 162 -0.64 -12.42 -12.72
CA ASN A 162 -1.76 -11.81 -12.01
C ASN A 162 -3.01 -11.69 -12.90
N LEU A 163 -2.84 -11.27 -14.15
CA LEU A 163 -3.91 -11.16 -15.13
C LEU A 163 -4.53 -12.55 -15.42
N SER A 164 -3.71 -13.59 -15.51
CA SER A 164 -4.17 -14.97 -15.70
C SER A 164 -5.04 -15.44 -14.52
N LYS A 165 -4.58 -15.22 -13.29
CA LYS A 165 -5.34 -15.56 -12.07
C LYS A 165 -6.66 -14.78 -11.97
N GLU A 166 -6.64 -13.49 -12.33
CA GLU A 166 -7.85 -12.67 -12.33
C GLU A 166 -8.87 -13.16 -13.36
N LYS A 167 -8.42 -13.53 -14.56
CA LYS A 167 -9.28 -14.12 -15.60
C LYS A 167 -9.91 -15.43 -15.13
N GLU A 168 -9.14 -16.32 -14.52
CA GLU A 168 -9.65 -17.59 -14.00
C GLU A 168 -10.70 -17.36 -12.90
N LEU A 169 -10.45 -16.43 -11.98
CA LEU A 169 -11.42 -16.06 -10.95
C LEU A 169 -12.71 -15.49 -11.56
N LEU A 170 -12.58 -14.61 -12.56
CA LEU A 170 -13.72 -14.00 -13.23
C LEU A 170 -14.55 -15.03 -14.01
N GLU A 171 -13.90 -15.99 -14.68
CA GLU A 171 -14.55 -17.09 -15.39
C GLU A 171 -15.32 -18.00 -14.43
N ASN A 172 -14.70 -18.38 -13.30
CA ASN A 172 -15.35 -19.16 -12.25
C ASN A 172 -16.55 -18.42 -11.65
N LYS A 173 -16.41 -17.12 -11.37
CA LYS A 173 -17.50 -16.29 -10.83
C LYS A 173 -18.65 -16.14 -11.84
N LYS A 174 -18.34 -16.06 -13.13
CA LYS A 174 -19.34 -16.02 -14.21
C LYS A 174 -20.12 -17.34 -14.27
N LEU A 175 -19.43 -18.47 -14.19
CA LEU A 175 -20.05 -19.79 -14.19
C LEU A 175 -20.94 -20.01 -12.95
N GLU A 176 -20.50 -19.55 -11.78
CA GLU A 176 -21.31 -19.59 -10.56
C GLU A 176 -22.57 -18.72 -10.67
N LEU A 177 -22.44 -17.49 -11.19
CA LEU A 177 -23.59 -16.60 -11.43
C LEU A 177 -24.58 -17.19 -12.43
N GLU A 178 -24.10 -17.86 -13.47
CA GLU A 178 -24.96 -18.53 -14.45
C GLU A 178 -25.76 -19.68 -13.82
N LYS A 179 -25.12 -20.48 -12.95
CA LYS A 179 -25.81 -21.51 -12.16
C LYS A 179 -26.84 -20.92 -11.21
N GLN A 180 -26.48 -19.90 -10.44
CA GLN A 180 -27.40 -19.22 -9.53
C GLN A 180 -28.59 -18.61 -10.29
N LYS A 181 -28.36 -18.04 -11.47
CA LYS A 181 -29.43 -17.49 -12.31
C LYS A 181 -30.38 -18.59 -12.80
N ALA A 182 -29.86 -19.73 -13.25
CA ALA A 182 -30.67 -20.87 -13.67
C ALA A 182 -31.50 -21.45 -12.51
N GLU A 183 -30.90 -21.58 -11.33
CA GLU A 183 -31.59 -22.04 -10.11
C GLU A 183 -32.70 -21.05 -9.69
N LEU A 184 -32.41 -19.75 -9.71
CA LEU A 184 -33.40 -18.71 -9.39
C LEU A 184 -34.56 -18.69 -10.40
N GLU A 185 -34.30 -18.96 -11.67
CA GLU A 185 -35.33 -19.06 -12.70
C GLU A 185 -36.23 -20.28 -12.51
N LEU A 186 -35.67 -21.43 -12.10
CA LEU A 186 -36.45 -22.60 -11.70
C LEU A 186 -37.32 -22.31 -10.47
N LEU A 187 -36.74 -21.73 -9.41
CA LEU A 187 -37.45 -21.40 -8.19
C LEU A 187 -38.56 -20.38 -8.42
N LYS A 188 -38.33 -19.41 -9.32
CA LYS A 188 -39.35 -18.45 -9.75
C LYS A 188 -40.52 -19.13 -10.45
N ASN A 189 -40.24 -20.08 -11.34
CA ASN A 189 -41.28 -20.83 -12.05
C ASN A 189 -42.09 -21.73 -11.11
N GLU A 190 -41.41 -22.38 -10.16
CA GLU A 190 -42.06 -23.18 -9.10
C GLU A 190 -42.95 -22.31 -8.21
N ALA A 191 -42.47 -21.15 -7.75
CA ALA A 191 -43.26 -20.22 -6.96
C ALA A 191 -44.50 -19.70 -7.72
N ILE A 192 -44.39 -19.47 -9.04
CA ILE A 192 -45.55 -19.10 -9.87
C ILE A 192 -46.55 -20.26 -9.95
N ALA A 193 -46.09 -21.51 -10.10
CA ALA A 193 -46.96 -22.68 -10.13
C ALA A 193 -47.71 -22.87 -8.80
N LEU A 194 -46.99 -22.84 -7.68
CA LEU A 194 -47.58 -22.92 -6.34
C LEU A 194 -48.59 -21.79 -6.08
N ARG A 195 -48.30 -20.57 -6.53
CA ARG A 195 -49.23 -19.44 -6.41
C ARG A 195 -50.51 -19.67 -7.21
N LYS A 196 -50.42 -20.23 -8.42
CA LYS A 196 -51.60 -20.58 -9.23
C LYS A 196 -52.44 -21.65 -8.53
N GLU A 197 -51.81 -22.70 -8.02
CA GLU A 197 -52.49 -23.77 -7.28
C GLU A 197 -53.18 -23.23 -6.00
N MET A 198 -52.53 -22.32 -5.27
CA MET A 198 -53.15 -21.65 -4.11
C MET A 198 -54.36 -20.79 -4.49
N ILE A 199 -54.32 -20.10 -5.64
CA ILE A 199 -55.46 -19.30 -6.12
C ILE A 199 -56.61 -20.23 -6.52
N GLU A 200 -56.32 -21.31 -7.26
CA GLU A 200 -57.33 -22.29 -7.67
C GLU A 200 -57.98 -22.97 -6.46
N ASN A 201 -57.18 -23.42 -5.48
CA ASN A 201 -57.69 -23.99 -4.23
C ASN A 201 -58.49 -22.99 -3.40
N LYS A 202 -58.13 -21.70 -3.45
CA LYS A 202 -58.91 -20.65 -2.78
C LYS A 202 -60.25 -20.42 -3.47
N GLU A 203 -60.29 -20.40 -4.80
CA GLU A 203 -61.52 -20.26 -5.59
C GLU A 203 -62.44 -21.49 -5.48
N THR A 204 -61.89 -22.70 -5.29
CA THR A 204 -62.70 -23.90 -5.01
C THR A 204 -63.24 -23.87 -3.58
N MET A 205 -62.43 -23.51 -2.58
CA MET A 205 -62.92 -23.32 -1.20
C MET A 205 -63.96 -22.19 -1.08
N GLU A 206 -63.83 -21.10 -1.83
CA GLU A 206 -64.82 -20.02 -1.85
C GLU A 206 -66.13 -20.47 -2.52
N ARG A 207 -66.06 -21.25 -3.60
CA ARG A 207 -67.25 -21.89 -4.21
C ARG A 207 -67.91 -22.94 -3.32
N GLU A 208 -67.12 -23.75 -2.61
CA GLU A 208 -67.64 -24.71 -1.63
C GLU A 208 -68.29 -23.97 -0.45
N LYS A 209 -67.72 -22.86 0.02
CA LYS A 209 -68.34 -21.99 1.03
C LYS A 209 -69.62 -21.33 0.52
N GLU A 210 -69.71 -20.90 -0.73
CA GLU A 210 -70.94 -20.36 -1.32
C GLU A 210 -72.04 -21.42 -1.50
N LEU A 211 -71.66 -22.70 -1.74
CA LEU A 211 -72.59 -23.83 -1.75
C LEU A 211 -73.04 -24.23 -0.34
N ILE A 212 -72.17 -24.12 0.67
CA ILE A 212 -72.50 -24.36 2.09
C ILE A 212 -73.36 -23.24 2.68
N VAL A 213 -73.36 -22.00 2.13
CA VAL A 213 -74.25 -20.92 2.62
C VAL A 213 -75.74 -21.19 2.31
N GLN A 214 -76.09 -22.17 1.47
CA GLN A 214 -77.49 -22.59 1.27
C GLN A 214 -77.96 -23.73 2.19
N GLU A 215 -77.06 -24.42 2.90
CA GLU A 215 -77.41 -25.46 3.86
C GLU A 215 -76.57 -25.30 5.13
N GLU A 216 -77.25 -25.09 6.26
CA GLU A 216 -76.72 -25.07 7.64
C GLU A 216 -76.39 -23.68 8.22
N ALA A 217 -77.45 -23.08 8.78
CA ALA A 217 -77.33 -22.43 10.07
C ALA A 217 -76.83 -23.44 11.13
N ILE A 218 -75.98 -22.96 12.05
CA ILE A 218 -75.62 -23.48 13.39
C ILE A 218 -74.18 -24.05 13.51
N LYS A 219 -73.33 -23.29 14.25
CA LYS A 219 -72.13 -23.69 15.05
C LYS A 219 -70.92 -24.20 14.25
N ASP A 220 -69.67 -23.82 14.48
CA ASP A 220 -68.95 -23.31 15.65
C ASP A 220 -67.82 -22.35 15.20
N GLU A 221 -67.45 -21.43 16.08
CA GLU A 221 -66.25 -20.60 15.96
C GLU A 221 -64.99 -21.45 16.22
N GLU A 222 -64.21 -21.73 15.18
CA GLU A 222 -62.78 -22.05 15.35
C GLU A 222 -61.92 -20.89 14.86
N ILE A 223 -61.17 -20.32 15.81
CA ILE A 223 -60.22 -19.25 15.65
C ILE A 223 -59.01 -19.80 14.86
N ILE A 224 -58.99 -19.53 13.55
CA ILE A 224 -57.79 -19.72 12.73
C ILE A 224 -56.83 -18.57 13.05
N GLN A 225 -55.80 -18.86 13.86
CA GLN A 225 -54.66 -17.98 14.02
C GLN A 225 -53.96 -17.85 12.66
N LYS A 226 -54.10 -16.69 12.01
CA LYS A 226 -53.25 -16.31 10.88
C LYS A 226 -51.80 -16.31 11.36
N PRO A 227 -50.84 -16.92 10.63
CA PRO A 227 -49.44 -16.72 10.92
C PRO A 227 -49.15 -15.23 10.82
N ILE A 228 -48.57 -14.67 11.89
CA ILE A 228 -48.08 -13.30 11.91
C ILE A 228 -46.91 -13.28 10.92
N ILE A 229 -47.16 -12.81 9.70
CA ILE A 229 -46.10 -12.40 8.78
C ILE A 229 -45.57 -11.10 9.37
N GLU A 230 -44.50 -11.17 10.15
CA GLU A 230 -43.80 -9.98 10.60
C GLU A 230 -43.32 -9.22 9.36
N GLU A 231 -43.88 -8.03 9.12
CA GLU A 231 -43.44 -7.17 8.03
C GLU A 231 -41.99 -6.78 8.27
N ILE A 232 -41.08 -7.34 7.46
CA ILE A 232 -39.65 -6.98 7.49
C ILE A 232 -39.53 -5.53 7.04
N LYS A 233 -39.27 -4.63 7.99
CA LYS A 233 -39.08 -3.20 7.73
C LYS A 233 -37.63 -2.94 7.35
N PHE A 234 -37.43 -2.32 6.19
CA PHE A 234 -36.12 -1.91 5.70
C PHE A 234 -35.84 -0.45 6.01
N VAL A 235 -34.56 -0.16 6.19
CA VAL A 235 -34.02 1.14 6.55
C VAL A 235 -33.03 1.54 5.45
N SER A 236 -33.32 2.65 4.78
CA SER A 236 -32.48 3.20 3.71
C SER A 236 -31.34 4.04 4.28
N LEU A 237 -30.11 3.73 3.89
CA LEU A 237 -28.88 4.32 4.41
C LEU A 237 -27.87 4.56 3.28
N ILE A 238 -26.82 5.31 3.57
CA ILE A 238 -25.63 5.41 2.71
C ILE A 238 -24.42 5.00 3.54
N ASN A 239 -23.68 3.98 3.11
CA ASN A 239 -22.39 3.64 3.70
C ASN A 239 -21.34 4.64 3.21
N VAL A 240 -20.66 5.29 4.13
CA VAL A 240 -19.63 6.30 3.84
C VAL A 240 -18.25 5.68 3.86
N ALA A 241 -17.98 4.82 4.86
CA ALA A 241 -16.67 4.20 5.05
C ALA A 241 -16.74 2.97 5.94
N LYS A 242 -15.75 2.08 5.74
CA LYS A 242 -15.43 0.95 6.62
C LYS A 242 -13.99 1.11 7.11
N ILE A 243 -13.82 1.28 8.42
CA ILE A 243 -12.53 1.61 9.03
C ILE A 243 -12.11 0.49 9.98
N LYS A 244 -10.89 0.00 9.77
CA LYS A 244 -10.24 -0.94 10.68
C LYS A 244 -9.42 -0.16 11.71
N GLY A 245 -9.70 -0.38 12.99
CA GLY A 245 -8.98 0.26 14.09
C GLY A 245 -9.68 1.52 14.61
N GLU A 246 -8.89 2.53 14.96
CA GLU A 246 -9.38 3.77 15.56
C GLU A 246 -9.92 4.74 14.50
N LEU A 247 -11.05 5.38 14.81
CA LEU A 247 -11.62 6.44 13.99
C LEU A 247 -10.91 7.77 14.28
N LEU A 248 -10.20 8.28 13.27
CA LEU A 248 -9.55 9.60 13.37
C LEU A 248 -10.61 10.71 13.41
N LYS A 249 -10.49 11.62 14.39
CA LYS A 249 -11.38 12.78 14.52
C LYS A 249 -11.42 13.62 13.24
N SER A 250 -10.27 13.86 12.61
CA SER A 250 -10.19 14.61 11.36
C SER A 250 -11.01 14.01 10.22
N TYR A 251 -11.12 12.68 10.17
CA TYR A 251 -11.96 11.99 9.20
C TYR A 251 -13.44 12.16 9.52
N LEU A 252 -13.80 12.05 10.80
CA LEU A 252 -15.17 12.27 11.26
C LEU A 252 -15.62 13.71 11.00
N ASP A 253 -14.77 14.70 11.26
CA ASP A 253 -15.01 16.11 10.97
C ASP A 253 -15.22 16.34 9.47
N LYS A 254 -14.41 15.70 8.60
CA LYS A 254 -14.58 15.77 7.15
C LYS A 254 -15.94 15.22 6.71
N VAL A 255 -16.32 14.06 7.22
CA VAL A 255 -17.59 13.42 6.89
C VAL A 255 -18.76 14.28 7.37
N THR A 256 -18.78 14.67 8.65
CA THR A 256 -19.84 15.49 9.24
C THR A 256 -20.01 16.86 8.60
N SER A 257 -18.95 17.42 8.00
CA SER A 257 -19.04 18.69 7.25
C SER A 257 -19.93 18.61 6.00
N ILE A 258 -20.12 17.42 5.44
CA ILE A 258 -20.95 17.19 4.24
C ILE A 258 -22.42 16.97 4.64
N TYR A 259 -22.64 16.13 5.66
CA TYR A 259 -23.94 15.81 6.21
C TYR A 259 -23.81 15.44 7.68
N SER A 260 -24.64 16.05 8.53
CA SER A 260 -24.49 15.97 9.99
C SER A 260 -25.13 14.74 10.63
N ASP A 261 -26.15 14.13 10.00
CA ASP A 261 -26.84 12.98 10.57
C ASP A 261 -26.12 11.68 10.20
N ILE A 262 -25.16 11.34 11.06
CA ILE A 262 -24.30 10.19 10.92
C ILE A 262 -24.59 9.15 12.01
N LYS A 263 -24.42 7.88 11.67
CA LYS A 263 -24.49 6.75 12.59
C LYS A 263 -23.18 5.97 12.52
N LEU A 264 -22.59 5.73 13.69
CA LEU A 264 -21.40 4.90 13.84
C LEU A 264 -21.84 3.51 14.26
N CYS A 265 -21.55 2.54 13.41
CA CYS A 265 -21.98 1.16 13.57
C CYS A 265 -20.78 0.20 13.49
N ARG A 266 -21.02 -1.08 13.69
CA ARG A 266 -20.01 -2.15 13.68
C ARG A 266 -20.49 -3.22 12.73
N ASP A 267 -19.60 -3.66 11.85
CA ASP A 267 -19.87 -4.83 11.04
C ASP A 267 -19.63 -6.13 11.82
N ASP A 268 -19.88 -7.27 11.17
CA ASP A 268 -19.71 -8.60 11.78
C ASP A 268 -18.23 -8.92 12.10
N LEU A 269 -17.29 -8.14 11.53
CA LEU A 269 -15.86 -8.21 11.79
C LEU A 269 -15.39 -7.13 12.78
N ASN A 270 -16.33 -6.47 13.47
CA ASN A 270 -16.09 -5.44 14.48
C ASN A 270 -15.35 -4.19 13.95
N ARG A 271 -15.37 -3.94 12.64
CA ARG A 271 -14.87 -2.73 12.00
C ARG A 271 -15.89 -1.61 12.12
N ILE A 272 -15.42 -0.37 12.20
CA ILE A 272 -16.29 0.81 12.30
C ILE A 272 -16.89 1.07 10.92
N GLU A 273 -18.20 1.07 10.82
CA GLU A 273 -18.93 1.49 9.64
C GLU A 273 -19.62 2.82 9.91
N ILE A 274 -19.43 3.77 9.01
CA ILE A 274 -20.10 5.08 9.10
C ILE A 274 -21.25 5.09 8.11
N TYR A 275 -22.45 5.35 8.60
CA TYR A 275 -23.66 5.48 7.80
C TYR A 275 -24.23 6.89 7.87
N TYR A 276 -24.83 7.34 6.78
CA TYR A 276 -25.76 8.48 6.79
C TYR A 276 -27.19 7.99 6.80
N GLY A 277 -28.03 8.75 7.51
CA GLY A 277 -29.46 8.46 7.64
C GLY A 277 -29.81 7.81 8.98
N PRO A 278 -31.00 7.21 9.07
CA PRO A 278 -31.80 6.66 7.97
C PRO A 278 -32.62 7.68 7.15
N PHE A 279 -32.78 7.42 5.85
CA PHE A 279 -33.51 8.27 4.93
C PHE A 279 -34.94 7.77 4.68
N THR A 280 -35.91 8.69 4.70
CA THR A 280 -37.31 8.40 4.33
C THR A 280 -37.60 8.69 2.85
N ASP A 281 -36.85 9.61 2.24
CA ASP A 281 -36.99 10.01 0.83
C ASP A 281 -35.78 9.56 0.01
N SER A 282 -36.05 8.80 -1.04
CA SER A 282 -35.05 8.28 -1.98
C SER A 282 -34.39 9.39 -2.81
N ASN A 283 -35.11 10.45 -3.17
CA ASN A 283 -34.54 11.55 -3.93
C ASN A 283 -33.53 12.33 -3.10
N TYR A 284 -33.88 12.62 -1.85
CA TYR A 284 -32.98 13.29 -0.92
C TYR A 284 -31.76 12.42 -0.60
N ARG A 285 -31.94 11.10 -0.41
CA ARG A 285 -30.82 10.14 -0.27
C ARG A 285 -29.84 10.26 -1.43
N ASN A 286 -30.34 10.25 -2.67
CA ASN A 286 -29.50 10.33 -3.86
C ASN A 286 -28.77 11.69 -3.98
N GLU A 287 -29.40 12.80 -3.58
CA GLU A 287 -28.74 14.11 -3.53
C GLU A 287 -27.55 14.10 -2.56
N ILE A 288 -27.74 13.58 -1.35
CA ILE A 288 -26.67 13.45 -0.35
C ILE A 288 -25.58 12.50 -0.84
N TYR A 289 -25.95 11.39 -1.49
CA TYR A 289 -25.00 10.47 -2.10
C TYR A 289 -24.13 11.14 -3.17
N LYS A 290 -24.72 11.93 -4.06
CA LYS A 290 -23.95 12.70 -5.06
C LYS A 290 -23.03 13.73 -4.41
N ARG A 291 -23.51 14.43 -3.37
CA ARG A 291 -22.70 15.40 -2.63
C ARG A 291 -21.48 14.74 -1.96
N LEU A 292 -21.63 13.53 -1.42
CA LEU A 292 -20.52 12.73 -0.89
C LEU A 292 -19.44 12.46 -1.95
N GLN A 293 -19.88 12.05 -3.14
CA GLN A 293 -19.02 11.73 -4.28
C GLN A 293 -18.24 12.98 -4.75
N GLU A 294 -18.92 14.12 -4.89
CA GLU A 294 -18.32 15.42 -5.25
C GLU A 294 -17.29 15.91 -4.23
N ASN A 295 -17.47 15.60 -2.94
CA ASN A 295 -16.53 15.94 -1.86
C ASN A 295 -15.40 14.89 -1.67
N GLY A 296 -15.23 13.99 -2.64
CA GLY A 296 -14.10 13.05 -2.71
C GLY A 296 -14.26 11.79 -1.87
N ILE A 297 -15.48 11.43 -1.44
CA ILE A 297 -15.78 10.16 -0.78
C ILE A 297 -16.32 9.17 -1.82
N VAL A 298 -15.40 8.66 -2.64
CA VAL A 298 -15.78 7.93 -3.86
C VAL A 298 -16.28 6.51 -3.60
N ASN A 299 -15.78 5.89 -2.53
CA ASN A 299 -16.10 4.50 -2.16
C ASN A 299 -17.39 4.36 -1.34
N SER A 300 -18.20 5.43 -1.27
CA SER A 300 -19.51 5.37 -0.61
C SER A 300 -20.52 4.62 -1.48
N TYR A 301 -21.55 4.01 -0.87
CA TYR A 301 -22.60 3.29 -1.59
C TYR A 301 -23.94 3.32 -0.83
N GLU A 302 -25.05 3.29 -1.57
CA GLU A 302 -26.39 3.16 -0.99
C GLU A 302 -26.63 1.74 -0.46
N VAL A 303 -27.31 1.63 0.68
CA VAL A 303 -27.55 0.33 1.33
C VAL A 303 -28.90 0.32 2.03
N GLU A 304 -29.54 -0.84 2.03
CA GLU A 304 -30.78 -1.08 2.75
C GLU A 304 -30.54 -2.21 3.75
N LEU A 305 -30.79 -1.93 5.02
CA LEU A 305 -30.68 -2.91 6.10
C LEU A 305 -32.06 -3.20 6.66
N THR A 306 -32.28 -4.40 7.19
CA THR A 306 -33.48 -4.63 8.01
C THR A 306 -33.37 -3.78 9.27
N LYS A 307 -34.52 -3.39 9.84
CA LYS A 307 -34.53 -2.61 11.09
C LYS A 307 -33.80 -3.35 12.22
N GLU A 308 -33.98 -4.67 12.28
CA GLU A 308 -33.29 -5.53 13.25
C GLU A 308 -31.77 -5.52 13.07
N GLU A 309 -31.28 -5.62 11.83
CA GLU A 309 -29.85 -5.59 11.56
C GLU A 309 -29.25 -4.21 11.84
N PHE A 310 -29.97 -3.15 11.47
CA PHE A 310 -29.58 -1.78 11.78
C PHE A 310 -29.49 -1.56 13.29
N ASP A 311 -30.54 -1.92 14.03
CA ASP A 311 -30.57 -1.76 15.49
C ASP A 311 -29.45 -2.56 16.15
N LYS A 312 -29.21 -3.81 15.72
CA LYS A 312 -28.11 -4.65 16.22
C LYS A 312 -26.73 -4.04 15.96
N ARG A 313 -26.53 -3.41 14.81
CA ARG A 313 -25.22 -2.88 14.39
C ARG A 313 -24.95 -1.48 14.90
N CYS A 314 -25.97 -0.68 15.17
CA CYS A 314 -25.82 0.77 15.40
C CYS A 314 -26.28 1.22 16.79
N ASN A 315 -27.13 0.45 17.48
CA ASN A 315 -27.59 0.75 18.83
C ASN A 315 -26.96 -0.25 19.81
N TYR A 316 -25.90 0.19 20.51
CA TYR A 316 -25.19 -0.60 21.53
C TYR A 316 -25.73 -0.38 22.93
#